data_AF-A0AAV9GJC2-F1
#
_entry.id   AF-A0AAV9GJC2-F1
#
_cell.length_a   1.000
_cell.length_b   1.000
_cell.length_c   1.000
_cell.angle_alpha   90.00
_cell.angle_beta   90.00
_cell.angle_gamma   90.00
#
_symmetry.space_group_name_H-M   'P 1'
#
loop_
_entity.id
_entity.type
_entity.pdbx_description
1 polymer ?
#
loop_
_entity_poly.entity_id
_entity_poly.type
_entity_poly.pdbx_seq_one_letter_code
_entity_poly.pdbx_strand_id
1 'polypeptide(L)'
;MRFKDIRPRGPERPAKPQTDALHAVELVVASTQRENTSWVHRNLPDWSHSIYVVDDASAMLTVPQNKGREAMVYLTHIIDRYDSLASITVFVHAARFAWHNDDPDYDVLATFRNLRLDYVQSAGYVNLRCVWALGCPEEIRPELDALDRPYEAAIRNRQPGQALTTKRVYKQAFQELMPGVPLPSLVGVACCSQFAVSRDAIRSRPREDYVRWRTWLLETELTDDLSGRVLEYMWHIIFGKTEVHCPNASDCYCKVYGLCNLRCDANQCDKRYLLPKVATLPSGWPNFGWDGEERSFSGPPL
;
A
#
# COMPACT_ATOMS: atom_id res chain seq x y z
N MET A 1 -47.01 -25.62 -42.99
CA MET A 1 -46.59 -24.22 -42.80
C MET A 1 -46.56 -23.90 -41.31
N ARG A 2 -45.39 -23.70 -40.72
CA ARG A 2 -45.24 -23.06 -39.40
C ARG A 2 -44.08 -22.08 -39.52
N PHE A 3 -44.43 -20.80 -39.44
CA PHE A 3 -43.49 -19.68 -39.46
C PHE A 3 -42.65 -19.72 -38.17
N LYS A 4 -41.33 -19.63 -38.30
CA LYS A 4 -40.41 -19.38 -37.19
C LYS A 4 -40.35 -17.87 -36.96
N ASP A 5 -40.68 -17.45 -35.75
CA ASP A 5 -40.45 -16.09 -35.25
C ASP A 5 -38.94 -15.78 -35.26
N ILE A 6 -38.54 -14.80 -36.07
CA ILE A 6 -37.21 -14.19 -36.03
C ILE A 6 -37.37 -12.86 -35.29
N ARG A 7 -36.87 -12.77 -34.06
CA ARG A 7 -36.74 -11.47 -33.37
C ARG A 7 -35.45 -10.78 -33.86
N PRO A 8 -35.49 -9.47 -34.17
CA PRO A 8 -34.29 -8.73 -34.57
C PRO A 8 -33.34 -8.54 -33.38
N ARG A 9 -32.03 -8.71 -33.61
CA ARG A 9 -31.00 -8.36 -32.64
C ARG A 9 -30.95 -6.84 -32.51
N GLY A 10 -31.06 -6.33 -31.28
CA GLY A 10 -30.80 -4.92 -30.98
C GLY A 10 -29.33 -4.55 -31.23
N PRO A 11 -29.01 -3.25 -31.32
CA PRO A 11 -27.66 -2.80 -31.64
C PRO A 11 -26.69 -3.23 -30.53
N GLU A 12 -25.61 -3.91 -30.94
CA GLU A 12 -24.46 -4.20 -30.06
C GLU A 12 -23.86 -2.89 -29.57
N ARG A 13 -23.70 -2.77 -28.25
CA ARG A 13 -22.95 -1.66 -27.65
C ARG A 13 -21.49 -1.75 -28.14
N PRO A 14 -20.85 -0.64 -28.54
CA PRO A 14 -19.48 -0.68 -29.00
C PRO A 14 -18.59 -1.20 -27.87
N ALA A 15 -17.75 -2.19 -28.17
CA ALA A 15 -16.73 -2.67 -27.24
C ALA A 15 -15.79 -1.51 -26.88
N LYS A 16 -15.51 -1.32 -25.59
CA LYS A 16 -14.48 -0.37 -25.14
C LYS A 16 -13.15 -0.72 -25.82
N PRO A 17 -12.38 0.28 -26.29
CA PRO A 17 -11.13 0.04 -27.00
C PRO A 17 -10.14 -0.74 -26.11
N GLN A 18 -9.39 -1.67 -26.70
CA GLN A 18 -8.45 -2.55 -25.99
C GLN A 18 -7.37 -1.82 -25.17
N THR A 19 -7.10 -0.54 -25.49
CA THR A 19 -6.22 0.34 -24.72
C THR A 19 -6.73 0.67 -23.31
N ASP A 20 -8.05 0.70 -23.09
CA ASP A 20 -8.67 0.88 -21.75
C ASP A 20 -8.37 -0.31 -20.81
N ALA A 21 -8.16 -1.51 -21.37
CA ALA A 21 -7.92 -2.71 -20.58
C ALA A 21 -6.46 -2.82 -20.10
N LEU A 22 -5.50 -2.30 -20.87
CA LEU A 22 -4.07 -2.40 -20.55
C LEU A 22 -3.70 -1.60 -19.30
N HIS A 23 -4.37 -0.47 -19.06
CA HIS A 23 -4.17 0.40 -17.89
C HIS A 23 -5.41 0.49 -17.01
N ALA A 24 -6.25 -0.54 -16.98
CA ALA A 24 -7.33 -0.59 -16.00
C ALA A 24 -6.73 -0.52 -14.59
N VAL A 25 -7.10 0.52 -13.84
CA VAL A 25 -6.65 0.76 -12.47
C VAL A 25 -7.78 0.49 -11.49
N GLU A 26 -7.45 -0.21 -10.40
CA GLU A 26 -8.32 -0.34 -9.24
C GLU A 26 -7.62 0.23 -7.98
N LEU A 27 -8.26 1.19 -7.33
CA LEU A 27 -7.85 1.71 -6.03
C LEU A 27 -8.47 0.87 -4.92
N VAL A 28 -7.62 0.29 -4.08
CA VAL A 28 -8.01 -0.46 -2.89
C VAL A 28 -7.70 0.37 -1.67
N VAL A 29 -8.74 0.71 -0.92
CA VAL A 29 -8.67 1.60 0.23
C VAL A 29 -8.98 0.83 1.50
N ALA A 30 -8.04 0.79 2.44
CA ALA A 30 -8.28 0.33 3.79
C ALA A 30 -8.85 1.48 4.63
N SER A 31 -10.06 1.30 5.17
CA SER A 31 -10.79 2.34 5.91
C SER A 31 -11.46 1.78 7.16
N THR A 32 -11.67 2.65 8.13
CA THR A 32 -12.63 2.48 9.22
C THR A 32 -13.92 3.26 8.94
N GLN A 33 -14.98 3.02 9.70
CA GLN A 33 -16.26 3.76 9.60
C GLN A 33 -16.10 5.26 9.86
N ARG A 34 -15.07 5.67 10.61
CA ARG A 34 -14.84 7.07 11.00
C ARG A 34 -14.10 7.88 9.94
N GLU A 35 -13.47 7.21 8.99
CA GLU A 35 -12.67 7.86 7.95
C GLU A 35 -13.53 8.29 6.78
N ASN A 36 -13.19 9.44 6.19
CA ASN A 36 -13.91 9.99 5.06
C ASN A 36 -13.24 9.58 3.75
N THR A 37 -13.85 8.66 3.02
CA THR A 37 -13.39 8.19 1.70
C THR A 37 -14.17 8.81 0.53
N SER A 38 -15.07 9.76 0.79
CA SER A 38 -15.92 10.37 -0.25
C SER A 38 -15.14 11.12 -1.33
N TRP A 39 -13.90 11.52 -1.04
CA TRP A 39 -13.00 12.16 -2.00
C TRP A 39 -12.61 11.23 -3.16
N VAL A 40 -12.60 9.91 -2.95
CA VAL A 40 -12.20 8.90 -3.95
C VAL A 40 -13.11 9.00 -5.18
N HIS A 41 -14.42 8.83 -4.96
CA HIS A 41 -15.41 8.89 -6.04
C HIS A 41 -15.48 10.27 -6.72
N ARG A 42 -15.25 11.35 -5.96
CA ARG A 42 -15.26 12.71 -6.52
C ARG A 42 -14.07 12.99 -7.44
N ASN A 43 -12.89 12.48 -7.10
CA ASN A 43 -11.64 12.90 -7.73
C ASN A 43 -11.01 11.86 -8.66
N LEU A 44 -11.44 10.60 -8.59
CA LEU A 44 -10.92 9.50 -9.41
C LEU A 44 -12.04 8.76 -10.16
N PRO A 45 -12.99 9.44 -10.83
CA PRO A 45 -14.15 8.79 -11.44
C PRO A 45 -13.81 7.72 -12.49
N ASP A 46 -12.61 7.80 -13.08
CA ASP A 46 -12.13 6.88 -14.11
C ASP A 46 -11.49 5.61 -13.56
N TRP A 47 -11.23 5.53 -12.24
CA TRP A 47 -10.64 4.36 -11.60
C TRP A 47 -11.75 3.46 -11.02
N SER A 48 -11.50 2.15 -11.00
CA SER A 48 -12.32 1.26 -10.17
C SER A 48 -11.97 1.48 -8.70
N HIS A 49 -12.94 1.33 -7.80
CA HIS A 49 -12.74 1.56 -6.38
C HIS A 49 -13.22 0.36 -5.56
N SER A 50 -12.36 -0.13 -4.68
CA SER A 50 -12.66 -1.15 -3.69
C SER A 50 -12.34 -0.59 -2.31
N ILE A 51 -13.34 -0.02 -1.63
CA ILE A 51 -13.20 0.58 -0.31
C ILE A 51 -13.64 -0.43 0.73
N TYR A 52 -12.69 -0.97 1.50
CA TYR A 52 -12.97 -1.92 2.58
C TYR A 52 -13.13 -1.19 3.90
N VAL A 53 -14.23 -1.45 4.60
CA VAL A 53 -14.50 -0.91 5.94
C VAL A 53 -14.28 -2.02 6.97
N VAL A 54 -13.18 -1.94 7.71
CA VAL A 54 -12.68 -3.07 8.52
C VAL A 54 -13.41 -3.28 9.84
N ASP A 55 -14.07 -2.24 10.35
CA ASP A 55 -14.79 -2.23 11.63
C ASP A 55 -16.32 -2.18 11.44
N ASP A 56 -16.81 -2.57 10.26
CA ASP A 56 -18.24 -2.75 9.96
C ASP A 56 -18.49 -4.08 9.23
N ALA A 57 -19.12 -5.03 9.93
CA ALA A 57 -19.46 -6.34 9.36
C ALA A 57 -20.62 -6.28 8.34
N SER A 58 -21.35 -5.16 8.27
CA SER A 58 -22.43 -4.94 7.30
C SER A 58 -21.97 -4.20 6.04
N ALA A 59 -20.73 -3.73 6.01
CA ALA A 59 -20.17 -3.05 4.85
C ALA A 59 -20.11 -3.97 3.63
N MET A 60 -20.33 -3.39 2.45
CA MET A 60 -20.32 -4.13 1.18
C MET A 60 -18.98 -4.84 0.93
N LEU A 61 -17.87 -4.21 1.32
CA LEU A 61 -16.54 -4.80 1.34
C LEU A 61 -16.00 -4.69 2.77
N THR A 62 -15.70 -5.83 3.37
CA THR A 62 -15.13 -5.94 4.71
C THR A 62 -14.10 -7.07 4.75
N VAL A 63 -13.48 -7.28 5.91
CA VAL A 63 -12.43 -8.27 6.13
C VAL A 63 -12.91 -9.36 7.08
N PRO A 64 -12.33 -10.58 7.05
CA PRO A 64 -12.71 -11.65 7.98
C PRO A 64 -12.47 -11.27 9.45
N GLN A 65 -11.48 -10.44 9.73
CA GLN A 65 -11.20 -9.89 11.06
C GLN A 65 -10.38 -8.61 10.93
N ASN A 66 -10.68 -7.58 11.74
CA ASN A 66 -9.86 -6.38 11.82
C ASN A 66 -8.56 -6.67 12.61
N LYS A 67 -7.55 -7.22 11.93
CA LYS A 67 -6.25 -7.60 12.51
C LYS A 67 -5.14 -7.32 11.52
N GLY A 68 -3.98 -6.85 11.98
CA GLY A 68 -2.84 -6.59 11.11
C GLY A 68 -2.98 -5.37 10.18
N ARG A 69 -3.82 -4.41 10.56
CA ARG A 69 -4.01 -3.12 9.85
C ARG A 69 -4.42 -3.31 8.37
N GLU A 70 -3.90 -2.47 7.47
CA GLU A 70 -4.20 -2.48 6.03
C GLU A 70 -3.82 -3.79 5.34
N ALA A 71 -2.88 -4.56 5.91
CA ALA A 71 -2.43 -5.80 5.31
C ALA A 71 -3.56 -6.82 5.16
N MET A 72 -4.53 -6.86 6.09
CA MET A 72 -5.69 -7.74 5.98
C MET A 72 -6.57 -7.37 4.78
N VAL A 73 -6.77 -6.07 4.55
CA VAL A 73 -7.53 -5.56 3.40
C VAL A 73 -6.82 -5.96 2.11
N TYR A 74 -5.51 -5.73 2.04
CA TYR A 74 -4.75 -5.97 0.81
C TYR A 74 -4.71 -7.45 0.46
N LEU A 75 -4.47 -8.32 1.44
CA LEU A 75 -4.52 -9.78 1.25
C LEU A 75 -5.92 -10.24 0.85
N THR A 76 -6.97 -9.75 1.52
CA THR A 76 -8.36 -10.12 1.21
C THR A 76 -8.71 -9.73 -0.22
N HIS A 77 -8.38 -8.51 -0.64
CA HIS A 77 -8.59 -8.07 -2.00
C HIS A 77 -7.86 -8.94 -3.01
N ILE A 78 -6.56 -9.18 -2.80
CA ILE A 78 -5.76 -10.01 -3.72
C ILE A 78 -6.35 -11.42 -3.84
N ILE A 79 -6.76 -12.04 -2.73
CA ILE A 79 -7.34 -13.39 -2.72
C ILE A 79 -8.67 -13.43 -3.47
N ASP A 80 -9.58 -12.52 -3.15
CA ASP A 80 -10.96 -12.53 -3.68
C ASP A 80 -11.01 -12.12 -5.15
N ARG A 81 -10.06 -11.28 -5.58
CA ARG A 81 -9.99 -10.73 -6.94
C ARG A 81 -8.91 -11.37 -7.79
N TYR A 82 -8.15 -12.34 -7.31
CA TYR A 82 -6.94 -12.86 -7.97
C TYR A 82 -7.13 -13.17 -9.48
N ASP A 83 -8.27 -13.77 -9.88
CA ASP A 83 -8.59 -14.08 -11.29
C ASP A 83 -9.11 -12.88 -12.10
N SER A 84 -9.63 -11.86 -11.42
CA SER A 84 -10.27 -10.67 -11.98
C SER A 84 -9.54 -9.35 -11.64
N LEU A 85 -8.28 -9.44 -11.19
CA LEU A 85 -7.44 -8.28 -10.87
C LEU A 85 -7.41 -7.31 -12.04
N ALA A 86 -7.54 -6.02 -11.73
CA ALA A 86 -7.23 -4.94 -12.64
C ALA A 86 -5.78 -5.04 -13.12
N SER A 87 -5.44 -4.40 -14.24
CA SER A 87 -4.07 -4.44 -14.78
C SER A 87 -3.07 -3.83 -13.80
N ILE A 88 -3.49 -2.78 -13.09
CA ILE A 88 -2.77 -2.17 -11.97
C ILE A 88 -3.71 -2.07 -10.78
N THR A 89 -3.24 -2.49 -9.61
CA THR A 89 -3.93 -2.27 -8.33
C THR A 89 -3.10 -1.31 -7.48
N VAL A 90 -3.76 -0.28 -6.94
CA VAL A 90 -3.13 0.72 -6.06
C VAL A 90 -3.69 0.56 -4.66
N PHE A 91 -2.83 0.30 -3.69
CA PHE A 91 -3.19 0.05 -2.30
C PHE A 91 -2.81 1.25 -1.43
N VAL A 92 -3.78 1.80 -0.69
CA VAL A 92 -3.60 2.99 0.15
C VAL A 92 -4.43 2.98 1.42
N HIS A 93 -4.11 3.91 2.34
CA HIS A 93 -4.95 4.25 3.49
C HIS A 93 -6.09 5.19 3.08
N ALA A 94 -7.13 5.32 3.91
CA ALA A 94 -8.33 6.09 3.59
C ALA A 94 -8.15 7.61 3.53
N ALA A 95 -7.23 8.15 4.35
CA ALA A 95 -7.05 9.60 4.47
C ALA A 95 -6.37 10.19 3.22
N ARG A 96 -7.08 11.10 2.54
CA ARG A 96 -6.50 11.87 1.41
C ARG A 96 -5.25 12.65 1.85
N PHE A 97 -5.34 13.31 3.00
CA PHE A 97 -4.25 14.07 3.60
C PHE A 97 -3.72 13.31 4.81
N ALA A 98 -2.48 12.84 4.73
CA ALA A 98 -1.85 12.11 5.82
C ALA A 98 -0.33 12.22 5.73
N TRP A 99 0.36 12.37 6.86
CA TRP A 99 1.81 12.55 6.93
C TRP A 99 2.62 11.51 6.14
N HIS A 100 2.06 10.32 5.91
CA HIS A 100 2.69 9.23 5.18
C HIS A 100 2.51 9.32 3.65
N ASN A 101 1.83 10.33 3.12
CA ASN A 101 1.74 10.62 1.69
C ASN A 101 2.96 11.43 1.22
N ASP A 102 3.55 11.03 0.08
CA ASP A 102 4.78 11.63 -0.43
C ASP A 102 4.51 12.87 -1.30
N ASP A 103 4.00 13.92 -0.65
CA ASP A 103 3.63 15.20 -1.24
C ASP A 103 3.82 16.35 -0.20
N PRO A 104 4.14 17.61 -0.61
CA PRO A 104 4.37 18.74 0.29
C PRO A 104 3.14 19.15 1.09
N ASP A 105 1.95 18.89 0.53
CA ASP A 105 0.68 19.05 1.21
C ASP A 105 0.19 17.74 1.82
N TYR A 106 1.00 16.68 1.78
CA TYR A 106 0.65 15.33 2.21
C TYR A 106 -0.62 14.80 1.51
N ASP A 107 -0.90 15.25 0.29
CA ASP A 107 -2.08 14.88 -0.49
C ASP A 107 -1.80 13.66 -1.37
N VAL A 108 -2.43 12.52 -1.08
CA VAL A 108 -2.31 11.30 -1.91
C VAL A 108 -2.93 11.50 -3.30
N LEU A 109 -3.90 12.40 -3.46
CA LEU A 109 -4.51 12.63 -4.77
C LEU A 109 -3.52 13.25 -5.75
N ALA A 110 -2.61 14.09 -5.27
CA ALA A 110 -1.55 14.67 -6.09
C ALA A 110 -0.57 13.61 -6.61
N THR A 111 -0.31 12.57 -5.82
CA THR A 111 0.57 11.47 -6.24
C THR A 111 -0.10 10.61 -7.32
N PHE A 112 -1.40 10.30 -7.18
CA PHE A 112 -2.14 9.53 -8.18
C PHE A 112 -2.22 10.21 -9.55
N ARG A 113 -2.45 11.52 -9.58
CA ARG A 113 -2.53 12.28 -10.85
C ARG A 113 -1.24 12.26 -11.65
N ASN A 114 -0.11 12.10 -10.96
CA ASN A 114 1.20 12.05 -11.59
C ASN A 114 1.71 10.60 -11.76
N LEU A 115 1.00 9.60 -11.24
CA LEU A 115 1.43 8.20 -11.25
C LEU A 115 1.55 7.70 -12.70
N ARG A 116 2.77 7.36 -13.12
CA ARG A 116 3.05 6.85 -14.46
C ARG A 116 2.71 5.36 -14.55
N LEU A 117 1.50 5.06 -15.03
CA LEU A 117 0.97 3.69 -15.12
C LEU A 117 1.86 2.76 -15.95
N ASP A 118 2.46 3.23 -17.04
CA ASP A 118 3.44 2.45 -17.83
C ASP A 118 4.66 2.01 -17.02
N TYR A 119 5.12 2.88 -16.12
CA TYR A 119 6.23 2.54 -15.24
C TYR A 119 5.79 1.53 -14.17
N VAL A 120 4.59 1.66 -13.61
CA VAL A 120 4.05 0.65 -12.68
C VAL A 120 3.94 -0.71 -13.37
N GLN A 121 3.43 -0.76 -14.59
CA GLN A 121 3.28 -2.00 -15.37
C GLN A 121 4.65 -2.65 -15.65
N SER A 122 5.61 -1.88 -16.14
CA SER A 122 6.95 -2.40 -16.47
C SER A 122 7.81 -2.71 -15.25
N ALA A 123 7.68 -1.94 -14.17
CA ALA A 123 8.40 -2.19 -12.92
C ALA A 123 7.75 -3.32 -12.11
N GLY A 124 6.46 -3.60 -12.29
CA GLY A 124 5.74 -4.64 -11.57
C GLY A 124 5.29 -4.21 -10.16
N TYR A 125 6.15 -3.53 -9.40
CA TYR A 125 5.86 -2.94 -8.08
C TYR A 125 6.53 -1.57 -7.96
N VAL A 126 5.80 -0.63 -7.39
CA VAL A 126 6.26 0.72 -7.08
C VAL A 126 5.72 1.15 -5.72
N ASN A 127 6.62 1.53 -4.81
CA ASN A 127 6.23 2.21 -3.57
C ASN A 127 5.81 3.66 -3.91
N LEU A 128 4.70 4.14 -3.34
CA LEU A 128 4.23 5.51 -3.55
C LEU A 128 5.07 6.55 -2.78
N ARG A 129 5.99 6.11 -1.93
CA ARG A 129 6.98 6.95 -1.25
C ARG A 129 8.35 6.79 -1.89
N CYS A 130 8.91 7.90 -2.34
CA CYS A 130 10.24 8.02 -2.90
C CYS A 130 11.28 8.50 -1.89
N VAL A 131 10.87 9.30 -0.90
CA VAL A 131 11.79 9.82 0.13
C VAL A 131 12.18 8.74 1.15
N TRP A 132 13.47 8.67 1.49
CA TRP A 132 14.00 7.64 2.40
C TRP A 132 13.79 7.97 3.89
N ALA A 133 12.96 8.97 4.21
CA ALA A 133 12.80 9.49 5.56
C ALA A 133 12.48 8.41 6.62
N LEU A 134 11.84 7.31 6.21
CA LEU A 134 11.55 6.15 7.05
C LEU A 134 11.72 4.85 6.25
N GLY A 135 12.43 3.89 6.83
CA GLY A 135 12.53 2.51 6.32
C GLY A 135 13.69 2.25 5.35
N CYS A 136 14.31 3.29 4.77
CA CYS A 136 15.46 3.18 3.88
C CYS A 136 16.73 3.81 4.49
N PRO A 137 17.94 3.33 4.11
CA PRO A 137 18.20 2.10 3.35
C PRO A 137 18.18 0.84 4.23
N GLU A 138 18.28 1.00 5.54
CA GLU A 138 18.43 -0.06 6.52
C GLU A 138 17.36 0.10 7.59
N GLU A 139 16.26 -0.66 7.49
CA GLU A 139 15.29 -0.72 8.56
C GLU A 139 15.52 -1.92 9.45
N ILE A 140 15.61 -3.12 8.89
CA ILE A 140 15.64 -4.37 9.66
C ILE A 140 16.88 -5.15 9.28
N ARG A 141 17.65 -5.58 10.27
CA ARG A 141 18.75 -6.55 10.13
C ARG A 141 18.30 -7.83 10.83
N PRO A 142 17.63 -8.76 10.13
CA PRO A 142 16.89 -9.83 10.78
C PRO A 142 17.71 -10.66 11.76
N GLU A 143 18.98 -10.95 11.47
CA GLU A 143 19.85 -11.72 12.37
C GLU A 143 20.28 -10.92 13.61
N LEU A 144 20.60 -9.62 13.44
CA LEU A 144 21.14 -8.76 14.48
C LEU A 144 20.05 -8.17 15.39
N ASP A 145 18.87 -7.90 14.82
CA ASP A 145 17.77 -7.29 15.56
C ASP A 145 16.89 -8.35 16.26
N ALA A 146 17.08 -9.64 15.95
CA ALA A 146 16.34 -10.74 16.53
C ALA A 146 16.38 -10.77 18.06
N LEU A 147 15.40 -11.44 18.66
CA LEU A 147 15.35 -11.64 20.10
C LEU A 147 16.49 -12.56 20.58
N ASP A 148 17.19 -12.14 21.64
CA ASP A 148 18.14 -13.00 22.37
C ASP A 148 17.46 -14.16 23.13
N ARG A 149 16.12 -14.17 23.19
CA ARG A 149 15.30 -15.16 23.91
C ARG A 149 14.21 -15.74 23.00
N PRO A 150 13.66 -16.93 23.32
CA PRO A 150 12.65 -17.56 22.47
C PRO A 150 11.47 -16.63 22.17
N TYR A 151 11.08 -16.59 20.89
CA TYR A 151 10.04 -15.72 20.35
C TYR A 151 8.73 -15.80 21.13
N GLU A 152 8.25 -17.02 21.38
CA GLU A 152 7.02 -17.26 22.13
C GLU A 152 7.08 -16.74 23.57
N ALA A 153 8.23 -16.91 24.24
CA ALA A 153 8.44 -16.39 25.59
C ALA A 153 8.48 -14.86 25.58
N ALA A 154 8.94 -14.24 24.49
CA ALA A 154 8.96 -12.79 24.37
C ALA A 154 7.57 -12.17 24.22
N ILE A 155 6.65 -12.87 23.54
CA ILE A 155 5.25 -12.47 23.40
C ILE A 155 4.49 -12.69 24.72
N ARG A 156 4.57 -13.90 25.30
CA ARG A 156 3.79 -14.26 26.50
C ARG A 156 4.28 -13.59 27.78
N ASN A 157 5.60 -13.43 27.94
CA ASN A 157 6.21 -12.86 29.13
C ASN A 157 6.80 -11.47 28.82
N ARG A 158 5.92 -10.54 28.43
CA ARG A 158 6.30 -9.15 28.15
C ARG A 158 6.70 -8.46 29.45
N GLN A 159 8.00 -8.22 29.64
CA GLN A 159 8.49 -7.51 30.80
C GLN A 159 8.17 -6.01 30.67
N PRO A 160 7.72 -5.34 31.74
CA PRO A 160 7.58 -3.89 31.76
C PRO A 160 8.89 -3.23 31.31
N GLY A 161 8.82 -2.33 30.33
CA GLY A 161 9.99 -1.60 29.80
C GLY A 161 10.74 -2.26 28.64
N GLN A 162 10.45 -3.52 28.27
CA GLN A 162 10.97 -4.14 27.03
C GLN A 162 9.88 -4.17 25.95
N ALA A 163 9.68 -3.03 25.28
CA ALA A 163 8.78 -2.99 24.13
C ALA A 163 9.26 -3.97 23.05
N LEU A 164 8.38 -4.89 22.66
CA LEU A 164 8.56 -5.69 21.46
C LEU A 164 8.40 -4.75 20.25
N THR A 165 9.33 -4.85 19.29
CA THR A 165 9.32 -4.04 18.06
C THR A 165 9.31 -4.96 16.86
N THR A 166 8.86 -4.47 15.71
CA THR A 166 8.83 -5.24 14.46
C THR A 166 10.20 -5.81 14.11
N LYS A 167 11.28 -5.03 14.30
CA LYS A 167 12.65 -5.48 14.01
C LYS A 167 13.01 -6.76 14.79
N ARG A 168 12.56 -6.87 16.04
CA ARG A 168 12.82 -8.02 16.92
C ARG A 168 12.02 -9.26 16.56
N VAL A 169 10.85 -9.11 15.95
CA VAL A 169 9.97 -10.23 15.55
C VAL A 169 10.14 -10.63 14.10
N TYR A 170 10.74 -9.78 13.26
CA TYR A 170 10.78 -9.96 11.82
C TYR A 170 11.43 -11.27 11.39
N LYS A 171 12.55 -11.67 12.00
CA LYS A 171 13.25 -12.92 11.64
C LYS A 171 12.32 -14.13 11.69
N GLN A 172 11.67 -14.34 12.84
CA GLN A 172 10.75 -15.46 13.02
C GLN A 172 9.56 -15.36 12.07
N ALA A 173 8.93 -14.19 11.99
CA ALA A 173 7.77 -13.98 11.13
C ALA A 173 8.11 -14.21 9.65
N PHE A 174 9.27 -13.76 9.18
CA PHE A 174 9.74 -13.98 7.81
C PHE A 174 9.92 -15.47 7.52
N GLN A 175 10.53 -16.23 8.43
CA GLN A 175 10.75 -17.67 8.27
C GLN A 175 9.43 -18.45 8.21
N GLU A 176 8.42 -18.03 8.96
CA GLU A 176 7.06 -18.61 8.93
C GLU A 176 6.32 -18.26 7.63
N LEU A 177 6.40 -16.99 7.20
CA LEU A 177 5.69 -16.48 6.02
C LEU A 177 6.32 -16.95 4.70
N MET A 178 7.64 -17.08 4.67
CA MET A 178 8.46 -17.42 3.49
C MET A 178 9.29 -18.70 3.72
N PRO A 179 8.64 -19.86 3.92
CA PRO A 179 9.35 -21.10 4.20
C PRO A 179 10.29 -21.47 3.05
N GLY A 180 11.54 -21.80 3.38
CA GLY A 180 12.56 -22.17 2.40
C GLY A 180 13.22 -21.00 1.67
N VAL A 181 12.77 -19.76 1.89
CA VAL A 181 13.46 -18.56 1.39
C VAL A 181 14.59 -18.19 2.37
N PRO A 182 15.83 -17.96 1.90
CA PRO A 182 16.91 -17.50 2.76
C PRO A 182 16.53 -16.22 3.51
N LEU A 183 16.89 -16.16 4.79
CA LEU A 183 16.68 -14.96 5.59
C LEU A 183 17.52 -13.80 5.04
N PRO A 184 16.92 -12.63 4.75
CA PRO A 184 17.67 -11.44 4.35
C PRO A 184 18.68 -11.03 5.41
N SER A 185 19.87 -10.59 5.00
CA SER A 185 20.80 -9.95 5.93
C SER A 185 20.34 -8.54 6.31
N LEU A 186 19.62 -7.87 5.41
CA LEU A 186 19.11 -6.52 5.56
C LEU A 186 17.81 -6.35 4.78
N VAL A 187 16.87 -5.61 5.33
CA VAL A 187 15.61 -5.21 4.69
C VAL A 187 15.45 -3.70 4.77
N GLY A 188 15.06 -3.10 3.66
CA GLY A 188 14.81 -1.67 3.58
C GLY A 188 13.87 -1.32 2.43
N VAL A 189 12.86 -0.53 2.71
CA VAL A 189 11.95 0.08 1.73
C VAL A 189 11.32 1.31 2.37
N ALA A 190 10.97 2.31 1.58
CA ALA A 190 10.25 3.46 2.10
C ALA A 190 8.94 3.01 2.78
N CYS A 191 8.64 3.54 3.96
CA CYS A 191 7.55 3.04 4.81
C CYS A 191 6.15 3.11 4.18
N CYS A 192 5.23 2.56 4.98
CA CYS A 192 3.84 2.97 5.12
C CYS A 192 2.82 2.28 4.22
N SER A 193 3.20 1.14 3.62
CA SER A 193 2.30 0.22 2.89
C SER A 193 1.46 0.87 1.78
N GLN A 194 1.89 1.98 1.19
CA GLN A 194 1.21 2.57 0.04
C GLN A 194 1.99 2.28 -1.23
N PHE A 195 1.41 1.50 -2.14
CA PHE A 195 2.11 1.04 -3.34
C PHE A 195 1.15 0.77 -4.50
N ALA A 196 1.69 0.82 -5.70
CA ALA A 196 1.03 0.37 -6.92
C ALA A 196 1.73 -0.89 -7.43
N VAL A 197 0.95 -1.88 -7.86
CA VAL A 197 1.46 -3.16 -8.30
C VAL A 197 0.70 -3.62 -9.54
N SER A 198 1.43 -4.19 -10.49
CA SER A 198 0.84 -4.80 -11.68
C SER A 198 0.18 -6.14 -11.33
N ARG A 199 -0.85 -6.51 -12.09
CA ARG A 199 -1.45 -7.85 -12.02
C ARG A 199 -0.41 -8.97 -12.16
N ASP A 200 0.55 -8.80 -13.05
CA ASP A 200 1.55 -9.83 -13.34
C ASP A 200 2.50 -10.03 -12.15
N ALA A 201 2.85 -8.95 -11.43
CA ALA A 201 3.63 -9.05 -10.20
C ALA A 201 2.84 -9.65 -9.03
N ILE A 202 1.53 -9.46 -8.96
CA ILE A 202 0.68 -10.22 -8.01
C ILE A 202 0.63 -11.71 -8.42
N ARG A 203 0.45 -11.98 -9.72
CA ARG A 203 0.31 -13.36 -10.23
C ARG A 203 1.62 -14.12 -10.37
N SER A 204 2.77 -13.48 -10.17
CA SER A 204 4.05 -14.19 -10.08
C SER A 204 4.10 -15.13 -8.87
N ARG A 205 3.14 -15.02 -7.95
CA ARG A 205 2.92 -15.95 -6.84
C ARG A 205 1.55 -16.59 -6.90
N PRO A 206 1.42 -17.88 -6.55
CA PRO A 206 0.13 -18.56 -6.52
C PRO A 206 -0.80 -17.94 -5.46
N ARG A 207 -2.12 -18.04 -5.67
CA ARG A 207 -3.13 -17.50 -4.73
C ARG A 207 -2.93 -18.03 -3.31
N GLU A 208 -2.48 -19.27 -3.20
CA GLU A 208 -2.25 -20.00 -1.96
C GLU A 208 -1.21 -19.34 -1.06
N ASP A 209 -0.22 -18.62 -1.62
CA ASP A 209 0.73 -17.83 -0.83
C ASP A 209 0.02 -16.70 -0.09
N TYR A 210 -0.85 -15.96 -0.78
CA TYR A 210 -1.65 -14.89 -0.18
C TYR A 210 -2.61 -15.42 0.89
N VAL A 211 -3.23 -16.57 0.64
CA VAL A 211 -4.06 -17.26 1.64
C VAL A 211 -3.25 -17.61 2.88
N ARG A 212 -2.06 -18.20 2.72
CA ARG A 212 -1.17 -18.54 3.83
C ARG A 212 -0.78 -17.32 4.65
N TRP A 213 -0.44 -16.21 4.01
CA TRP A 213 -0.10 -14.97 4.74
C TRP A 213 -1.29 -14.37 5.46
N ARG A 214 -2.50 -14.45 4.89
CA ARG A 214 -3.72 -14.02 5.59
C ARG A 214 -4.03 -14.91 6.78
N THR A 215 -3.86 -16.22 6.63
CA THR A 215 -4.01 -17.18 7.73
C THR A 215 -3.01 -16.89 8.84
N TRP A 216 -1.73 -16.67 8.52
CA TRP A 216 -0.73 -16.26 9.52
C TRP A 216 -1.15 -14.98 10.26
N LEU A 217 -1.68 -14.00 9.54
CA LEU A 217 -2.16 -12.75 10.14
C LEU A 217 -3.32 -12.99 11.11
N LEU A 218 -4.23 -13.91 10.79
CA LEU A 218 -5.34 -14.28 11.67
C LEU A 218 -4.86 -15.04 12.91
N GLU A 219 -3.89 -15.95 12.75
CA GLU A 219 -3.49 -16.91 13.78
C GLU A 219 -2.38 -16.42 14.72
N THR A 220 -1.53 -15.48 14.27
CA THR A 220 -0.38 -15.01 15.05
C THR A 220 -0.76 -14.37 16.38
N GLU A 221 0.02 -14.59 17.44
CA GLU A 221 -0.17 -13.91 18.74
C GLU A 221 0.36 -12.46 18.74
N LEU A 222 0.98 -12.01 17.64
CA LEU A 222 1.44 -10.63 17.49
C LEU A 222 0.27 -9.64 17.49
N THR A 223 0.51 -8.48 18.07
CA THR A 223 -0.43 -7.35 18.00
C THR A 223 -0.57 -6.84 16.57
N ASP A 224 -1.67 -6.13 16.30
CA ASP A 224 -1.98 -5.60 14.97
C ASP A 224 -0.88 -4.72 14.39
N ASP A 225 -0.28 -3.87 15.22
CA ASP A 225 0.81 -2.97 14.82
C ASP A 225 2.08 -3.75 14.44
N LEU A 226 2.44 -4.78 15.22
CA LEU A 226 3.64 -5.58 14.93
C LEU A 226 3.46 -6.44 13.69
N SER A 227 2.36 -7.17 13.60
CA SER A 227 2.07 -8.09 12.49
C SER A 227 1.83 -7.35 11.16
N GLY A 228 1.09 -6.23 11.18
CA GLY A 228 0.91 -5.38 10.02
C GLY A 228 2.24 -4.80 9.52
N ARG A 229 3.10 -4.32 10.45
CA ARG A 229 4.40 -3.76 10.10
C ARG A 229 5.42 -4.80 9.61
N VAL A 230 5.28 -6.07 9.98
CA VAL A 230 6.04 -7.16 9.33
C VAL A 230 5.71 -7.19 7.85
N LEU A 231 4.41 -7.23 7.49
CA LEU A 231 3.99 -7.27 6.08
C LEU A 231 4.31 -5.98 5.32
N GLU A 232 4.27 -4.81 5.98
CA GLU A 232 4.72 -3.53 5.41
C GLU A 232 6.14 -3.65 4.81
N TYR A 233 7.06 -4.28 5.55
CA TYR A 233 8.44 -4.52 5.11
C TYR A 233 8.63 -5.85 4.38
N MET A 234 7.56 -6.47 3.90
CA MET A 234 7.62 -7.65 3.03
C MET A 234 6.98 -7.40 1.66
N TRP A 235 6.13 -6.38 1.49
CA TRP A 235 5.40 -6.17 0.23
C TRP A 235 6.30 -6.12 -1.00
N HIS A 236 7.39 -5.37 -0.95
CA HIS A 236 8.33 -5.27 -2.07
C HIS A 236 8.97 -6.63 -2.39
N ILE A 237 9.33 -7.43 -1.37
CA ILE A 237 9.88 -8.80 -1.54
C ILE A 237 8.82 -9.75 -2.09
N ILE A 238 7.58 -9.66 -1.58
CA ILE A 238 6.42 -10.42 -2.05
C ILE A 238 6.24 -10.21 -3.55
N PHE A 239 6.34 -8.97 -4.03
CA PHE A 239 6.19 -8.59 -5.43
C PHE A 239 7.52 -8.59 -6.22
N GLY A 240 8.51 -9.34 -5.76
CA GLY A 240 9.71 -9.68 -6.54
C GLY A 240 10.80 -8.61 -6.59
N LYS A 241 10.80 -7.65 -5.67
CA LYS A 241 11.92 -6.73 -5.46
C LYS A 241 12.95 -7.31 -4.49
N THR A 242 14.15 -6.77 -4.58
CA THR A 242 15.25 -7.07 -3.66
C THR A 242 14.87 -6.66 -2.24
N GLU A 243 15.49 -7.31 -1.26
CA GLU A 243 15.24 -7.15 0.18
C GLU A 243 15.48 -5.71 0.63
N VAL A 244 16.43 -5.03 -0.02
CA VAL A 244 16.60 -3.57 0.03
C VAL A 244 16.11 -2.97 -1.29
N HIS A 245 14.97 -2.29 -1.26
CA HIS A 245 14.39 -1.59 -2.40
C HIS A 245 14.26 -0.08 -2.08
N CYS A 246 15.41 0.60 -2.14
CA CYS A 246 15.54 2.02 -1.86
C CYS A 246 16.14 2.72 -3.09
N PRO A 247 15.34 3.00 -4.14
CA PRO A 247 15.82 3.69 -5.32
C PRO A 247 16.26 5.12 -4.98
N ASN A 248 17.21 5.66 -5.75
CA ASN A 248 17.59 7.07 -5.64
C ASN A 248 16.33 7.96 -5.75
N ALA A 249 16.20 8.96 -4.89
CA ALA A 249 15.01 9.81 -4.84
C ALA A 249 14.71 10.47 -6.19
N SER A 250 15.72 11.03 -6.88
CA SER A 250 15.55 11.64 -8.21
C SER A 250 14.98 10.67 -9.23
N ASP A 251 15.55 9.46 -9.28
CA ASP A 251 15.07 8.39 -10.16
C ASP A 251 13.64 7.98 -9.83
N CYS A 252 13.32 7.86 -8.54
CA CYS A 252 11.99 7.48 -8.09
C CYS A 252 10.95 8.53 -8.51
N TYR A 253 11.15 9.81 -8.18
CA TYR A 253 10.19 10.86 -8.55
C TYR A 253 10.06 11.02 -10.07
N CYS A 254 11.16 10.92 -10.81
CA CYS A 254 11.11 10.96 -12.27
C CYS A 254 10.33 9.76 -12.84
N LYS A 255 10.63 8.54 -12.38
CA LYS A 255 10.06 7.32 -12.97
C LYS A 255 8.64 7.05 -12.51
N VAL A 256 8.33 7.33 -11.25
CA VAL A 256 7.00 7.10 -10.66
C VAL A 256 6.05 8.24 -10.99
N TYR A 257 6.53 9.48 -10.91
CA TYR A 257 5.67 10.67 -10.97
C TYR A 257 5.95 11.62 -12.15
N GLY A 258 6.95 11.32 -13.00
CA GLY A 258 7.33 12.21 -14.10
C GLY A 258 8.04 13.50 -13.64
N LEU A 259 8.37 13.64 -12.35
CA LEU A 259 9.00 14.83 -11.78
C LEU A 259 10.52 14.74 -11.92
N CYS A 260 11.03 14.87 -13.15
CA CYS A 260 12.44 14.59 -13.47
C CYS A 260 13.42 15.75 -13.23
N ASN A 261 12.91 16.98 -13.07
CA ASN A 261 13.74 18.19 -12.94
C ASN A 261 13.86 18.65 -11.47
N LEU A 262 13.77 17.71 -10.53
CA LEU A 262 13.94 18.00 -9.11
C LEU A 262 15.43 18.08 -8.74
N ARG A 263 15.75 18.99 -7.83
CA ARG A 263 17.07 19.00 -7.17
C ARG A 263 17.02 18.00 -6.02
N CYS A 264 17.86 16.98 -6.09
CA CYS A 264 17.84 15.85 -5.15
C CYS A 264 19.24 15.47 -4.72
N ASP A 265 19.33 14.84 -3.55
CA ASP A 265 20.41 13.92 -3.22
C ASP A 265 19.92 12.48 -3.43
N ALA A 266 20.63 11.49 -2.88
CA ALA A 266 20.24 10.09 -3.01
C ALA A 266 18.93 9.74 -2.28
N ASN A 267 18.59 10.45 -1.21
CA ASN A 267 17.58 10.06 -0.24
C ASN A 267 16.31 10.94 -0.29
N GLN A 268 16.42 12.16 -0.82
CA GLN A 268 15.33 13.12 -0.88
C GLN A 268 15.50 14.15 -2.00
N CYS A 269 14.44 14.91 -2.25
CA CYS A 269 14.42 16.04 -3.17
C CYS A 269 13.93 17.30 -2.47
N ASP A 270 14.48 18.44 -2.85
CA ASP A 270 14.14 19.75 -2.29
C ASP A 270 12.63 20.01 -2.39
N LYS A 271 12.03 20.43 -1.26
CA LYS A 271 10.62 20.84 -1.17
C LYS A 271 9.60 19.78 -1.62
N ARG A 272 9.96 18.50 -1.62
CA ARG A 272 9.07 17.42 -2.06
C ARG A 272 8.35 16.75 -0.90
N TYR A 273 9.07 16.42 0.15
CA TYR A 273 8.52 15.87 1.36
C TYR A 273 9.40 16.24 2.55
N LEU A 274 8.76 16.52 3.69
CA LEU A 274 9.42 16.66 4.97
C LEU A 274 8.70 15.76 5.97
N LEU A 275 9.45 15.03 6.80
CA LEU A 275 8.84 14.25 7.87
C LEU A 275 8.34 15.22 8.95
N PRO A 276 7.03 15.29 9.25
CA PRO A 276 6.54 16.19 10.28
C PRO A 276 6.97 15.73 11.68
N LYS A 277 7.08 16.67 12.61
CA LYS A 277 7.44 16.39 14.01
C LYS A 277 6.41 15.52 14.74
N VAL A 278 5.16 15.56 14.29
CA VAL A 278 4.05 14.80 14.85
C VAL A 278 3.35 14.06 13.72
N ALA A 279 3.05 12.78 13.92
CA ALA A 279 2.39 11.90 12.95
C ALA A 279 0.87 12.17 12.79
N THR A 280 0.43 13.40 13.06
CA THR A 280 -0.96 13.86 12.94
C THR A 280 -0.94 15.24 12.31
N LEU A 281 -1.70 15.40 11.22
CA LEU A 281 -1.90 16.70 10.60
C LEU A 281 -2.80 17.58 11.48
N PRO A 282 -2.61 18.90 11.50
CA PRO A 282 -3.40 19.81 12.31
C PRO A 282 -4.84 19.88 11.82
N SER A 283 -5.75 20.29 12.70
CA SER A 283 -7.13 20.58 12.30
C SER A 283 -7.15 21.71 11.27
N GLY A 284 -7.93 21.54 10.20
CA GLY A 284 -8.03 22.52 9.11
C GLY A 284 -6.99 22.36 8.00
N TRP A 285 -6.10 21.37 8.06
CA TRP A 285 -5.25 21.00 6.93
C TRP A 285 -6.09 20.69 5.67
N PRO A 286 -5.65 21.07 4.45
CA PRO A 286 -4.38 21.72 4.08
C PRO A 286 -4.37 23.26 4.17
N ASN A 287 -5.46 23.89 4.62
CA ASN A 287 -5.58 25.35 4.66
C ASN A 287 -4.89 25.99 5.87
N PHE A 288 -4.70 25.24 6.95
CA PHE A 288 -4.03 25.70 8.17
C PHE A 288 -2.88 24.76 8.55
N GLY A 289 -1.74 25.33 8.92
CA GLY A 289 -0.57 24.58 9.36
C GLY A 289 -0.57 24.27 10.86
N TRP A 290 0.56 23.73 11.36
CA TRP A 290 0.66 23.25 12.74
C TRP A 290 0.63 24.38 13.77
N ASP A 291 1.05 25.59 13.38
CA ASP A 291 1.05 26.78 14.23
C ASP A 291 -0.21 27.63 13.98
N GLY A 292 -1.19 27.09 13.25
CA GLY A 292 -2.44 27.78 12.90
C GLY A 292 -2.28 28.81 11.77
N GLU A 293 -1.12 28.84 11.12
CA GLU A 293 -0.83 29.75 10.02
C GLU A 293 -1.64 29.38 8.77
N GLU A 294 -2.18 30.39 8.07
CA GLU A 294 -2.86 30.19 6.81
C GLU A 294 -1.87 29.70 5.74
N ARG A 295 -2.27 28.65 5.02
CA ARG A 295 -1.53 28.06 3.91
C ARG A 295 -2.27 28.34 2.62
N SER A 296 -1.52 28.70 1.58
CA SER A 296 -2.06 28.85 0.22
C SER A 296 -2.15 27.50 -0.49
N PHE A 297 -3.09 26.64 -0.06
CA PHE A 297 -3.36 25.38 -0.76
C PHE A 297 -3.99 25.66 -2.14
N SER A 298 -3.42 25.06 -3.18
CA SER A 298 -3.87 25.25 -4.58
C SER A 298 -4.33 23.94 -5.24
N GLY A 299 -4.45 22.86 -4.46
CA GLY A 299 -4.92 21.58 -4.97
C GLY A 299 -6.44 21.55 -5.21
N PRO A 300 -6.95 20.42 -5.75
CA PRO A 300 -8.37 20.27 -6.03
C PRO A 300 -9.21 20.31 -4.74
N PRO A 301 -10.50 20.70 -4.84
CA PRO A 301 -11.39 20.88 -3.69
C PRO A 301 -11.43 19.68 -2.75
N LEU A 302 -11.68 19.94 -1.47
CA LEU A 302 -11.76 18.93 -0.41
C LEU A 302 -12.95 17.97 -0.60
#